data_AF-A0A0E3UJZ7-F1
#
_entry.id   AF-A0A0E3UJZ7-F1
#
_cell.length_a   1.000
_cell.length_b   1.000
_cell.length_c   1.000
_cell.angle_alpha   90.00
_cell.angle_beta   90.00
_cell.angle_gamma   90.00
#
_symmetry.space_group_name_H-M   'P 1'
#
loop_
_entity.id
_entity.type
_entity.pdbx_description
1 polymer ?
#
loop_
_entity_poly.entity_id
_entity_poly.type
_entity_poly.pdbx_seq_one_letter_code
_entity_poly.pdbx_strand_id
1 'polypeptide(L)'
;MPIHNDEARHLLAIGGGVQEALKLLMQQFTVLQTRAQLLLTVATLALTITGFSGPRIAAAGLFQRYALAGGLTLVLASMLLILGGSLRIRWVTQFRAPPGGDDVALLEQILCYRDRKTRFFFIELCLLLTGLTAYVAAIIGYFLFGVIA
;
A
#
# COMPACT_ATOMS: atom_id res chain seq x y z
N MET A 1 -10.11 -20.10 10.81
CA MET A 1 -10.31 -20.32 9.36
C MET A 1 -9.28 -21.38 8.97
N PRO A 2 -9.63 -22.54 8.40
CA PRO A 2 -8.75 -23.72 8.38
C PRO A 2 -7.36 -23.47 7.76
N ILE A 3 -7.29 -22.60 6.75
CA ILE A 3 -6.07 -22.28 5.99
C ILE A 3 -4.96 -21.68 6.89
N HIS A 4 -5.31 -20.77 7.81
CA HIS A 4 -4.31 -20.12 8.67
C HIS A 4 -3.76 -21.07 9.75
N ASN A 5 -4.56 -22.04 10.18
CA ASN A 5 -4.12 -23.06 11.13
C ASN A 5 -3.14 -24.03 10.46
N ASP A 6 -3.44 -24.45 9.23
CA ASP A 6 -2.56 -25.30 8.42
C ASP A 6 -1.24 -24.59 8.07
N GLU A 7 -1.28 -23.30 7.68
CA GLU A 7 -0.09 -22.49 7.43
C GLU A 7 0.76 -22.33 8.71
N ALA A 8 0.13 -22.06 9.86
CA ALA A 8 0.84 -21.95 11.14
C ALA A 8 1.53 -23.26 11.54
N ARG A 9 0.86 -24.41 11.38
CA ARG A 9 1.45 -25.74 11.63
C ARG A 9 2.59 -26.03 10.67
N HIS A 10 2.45 -25.67 9.41
CA HIS A 10 3.49 -25.85 8.40
C HIS A 10 4.71 -24.97 8.69
N LEU A 11 4.51 -23.72 9.10
CA LEU A 11 5.59 -22.81 9.50
C LEU A 11 6.35 -23.32 10.72
N LEU A 12 5.65 -23.89 11.70
CA LEU A 12 6.29 -24.54 12.86
C LEU A 12 7.09 -25.78 12.45
N ALA A 13 6.56 -26.59 11.52
CA ALA A 13 7.22 -27.79 11.02
C ALA A 13 8.49 -27.48 10.22
N ILE A 14 8.52 -26.39 9.45
CA ILE A 14 9.69 -25.97 8.66
C ILE A 14 10.71 -25.20 9.51
N GLY A 15 10.24 -24.32 10.40
CA GLY A 15 11.10 -23.39 11.14
C GLY A 15 11.79 -23.96 12.38
N GLY A 16 11.43 -25.17 12.82
CA GLY A 16 12.00 -25.78 14.03
C GLY A 16 11.56 -25.11 15.34
N GLY A 17 10.51 -24.29 15.31
CA GLY A 17 9.91 -23.65 16.49
C GLY A 17 9.29 -22.29 16.23
N VAL A 18 8.58 -21.75 17.23
CA VAL A 18 7.83 -20.49 17.11
C VAL A 18 8.74 -19.29 16.83
N GLN A 19 9.97 -19.29 17.37
CA GLN A 19 10.90 -18.16 17.21
C GLN A 19 11.29 -17.94 15.75
N GLU A 20 11.55 -19.01 15.00
CA GLU A 20 11.94 -18.90 13.59
C GLU A 20 10.75 -18.51 12.71
N ALA A 21 9.57 -19.06 13.00
CA ALA A 21 8.33 -18.65 12.35
C ALA A 21 8.06 -17.14 12.56
N LEU A 22 8.29 -16.62 13.77
CA LEU A 22 8.17 -15.19 14.06
C LEU A 22 9.19 -14.35 13.27
N LYS A 23 10.45 -14.80 13.13
CA LYS A 23 11.44 -14.09 12.30
C LYS A 23 11.02 -14.02 10.83
N LEU A 24 10.53 -15.13 10.26
CA LEU A 24 10.03 -15.15 8.89
C LEU A 24 8.84 -14.18 8.71
N LEU A 25 7.91 -14.15 9.67
CA LEU A 25 6.80 -13.20 9.66
C LEU A 25 7.27 -11.75 9.78
N MET A 26 8.25 -11.46 10.64
CA MET A 26 8.86 -10.13 10.73
C MET A 26 9.44 -9.68 9.40
N GLN A 27 10.16 -10.55 8.68
CA GLN A 27 10.68 -10.24 7.34
C GLN A 27 9.56 -9.91 6.35
N GLN A 28 8.44 -10.66 6.38
CA GLN A 28 7.28 -10.37 5.52
C GLN A 28 6.67 -9.00 5.81
N PHE A 29 6.56 -8.60 7.10
CA PHE A 29 6.12 -7.26 7.47
C PHE A 29 7.09 -6.17 7.01
N THR A 30 8.40 -6.40 7.09
CA THR A 30 9.42 -5.48 6.55
C THR A 30 9.22 -5.29 5.04
N VAL A 31 9.00 -6.36 4.28
CA VAL A 31 8.73 -6.28 2.84
C VAL A 31 7.48 -5.43 2.56
N LEU A 32 6.40 -5.62 3.32
CA LEU A 32 5.19 -4.82 3.19
C LEU A 32 5.46 -3.33 3.47
N GLN A 33 6.21 -3.03 4.52
CA GLN A 33 6.60 -1.67 4.89
C GLN A 33 7.44 -0.99 3.81
N THR A 34 8.44 -1.68 3.27
CA THR A 34 9.30 -1.16 2.19
C THR A 34 8.47 -0.87 0.94
N ARG A 35 7.56 -1.77 0.55
CA ARG A 35 6.66 -1.55 -0.59
C ARG A 35 5.76 -0.33 -0.38
N ALA A 36 5.20 -0.15 0.82
CA ALA A 36 4.40 1.02 1.15
C ALA A 36 5.19 2.33 1.09
N GLN A 37 6.46 2.33 1.55
CA GLN A 37 7.35 3.48 1.42
C GLN A 37 7.63 3.84 -0.05
N LEU A 38 7.84 2.84 -0.93
CA LEU A 38 8.01 3.09 -2.36
C LEU A 38 6.77 3.77 -2.97
N LEU A 39 5.56 3.33 -2.60
CA LEU A 39 4.32 3.97 -3.06
C LEU A 39 4.22 5.43 -2.59
N LEU A 40 4.60 5.73 -1.34
CA LEU A 40 4.66 7.11 -0.84
C LEU A 40 5.66 7.97 -1.62
N THR A 41 6.84 7.42 -1.94
CA THR A 41 7.85 8.13 -2.72
C THR A 41 7.32 8.49 -4.11
N VAL A 42 6.70 7.53 -4.81
CA VAL A 42 6.10 7.76 -6.13
C VAL A 42 4.98 8.80 -6.07
N ALA A 43 4.08 8.70 -5.09
CA ALA A 43 3.02 9.68 -4.89
C ALA A 43 3.59 11.09 -4.64
N THR A 44 4.61 11.18 -3.78
CA THR A 44 5.28 12.45 -3.46
C THR A 44 5.91 13.08 -4.69
N LEU A 45 6.61 12.29 -5.51
CA LEU A 45 7.20 12.75 -6.78
C LEU A 45 6.13 13.28 -7.75
N ALA A 46 5.00 12.57 -7.90
CA ALA A 46 3.91 13.05 -8.74
C ALA A 46 3.36 14.40 -8.25
N LEU A 47 3.18 14.56 -6.94
CA LEU A 47 2.71 15.82 -6.34
C LEU A 47 3.72 16.96 -6.55
N THR A 48 5.02 16.73 -6.36
CA THR A 48 6.04 17.78 -6.52
C THR A 48 6.21 18.22 -7.97
N ILE A 49 6.24 17.27 -8.92
CA ILE A 49 6.29 17.59 -10.35
C ILE A 49 5.07 18.41 -10.77
N THR A 50 3.89 18.06 -10.23
CA THR A 50 2.67 18.81 -10.51
C THR A 50 2.66 20.18 -9.86
N GLY A 51 3.36 20.39 -8.74
CA GLY A 51 3.53 21.71 -8.14
C GLY A 51 4.14 22.73 -9.11
N PHE A 52 5.06 22.29 -9.97
CA PHE A 52 5.70 23.16 -10.97
C PHE A 52 4.94 23.24 -12.30
N SER A 53 4.48 22.09 -12.81
CA SER A 53 3.89 21.97 -14.16
C SER A 53 2.36 22.04 -14.18
N GLY A 54 1.71 21.80 -13.04
CA GLY A 54 0.26 21.66 -12.90
C GLY A 54 -0.55 22.86 -13.36
N PRO A 55 -0.20 24.11 -13.01
CA PRO A 55 -0.97 25.28 -13.46
C PRO A 55 -1.05 25.40 -14.98
N ARG A 56 0.04 25.09 -15.70
CA ARG A 56 0.07 25.11 -17.17
C ARG A 56 -0.79 23.99 -17.75
N ILE A 57 -0.69 22.79 -17.19
CA ILE A 57 -1.49 21.63 -17.62
C ILE A 57 -2.98 21.89 -17.41
N ALA A 58 -3.37 22.43 -16.26
CA ALA A 58 -4.75 22.74 -15.94
C ALA A 58 -5.34 23.89 -16.78
N ALA A 59 -4.49 24.79 -17.28
CA ALA A 59 -4.91 25.89 -18.15
C ALA A 59 -5.16 25.46 -19.61
N ALA A 60 -4.64 24.32 -20.05
CA ALA A 60 -4.73 23.87 -21.44
C ALA A 60 -6.12 23.37 -21.87
N GLY A 61 -7.00 23.04 -20.92
CA GLY A 61 -8.35 22.61 -21.26
C GLY A 61 -9.12 22.02 -20.09
N LEU A 62 -10.44 21.90 -20.28
CA LEU A 62 -11.35 21.35 -19.27
C LEU A 62 -11.03 19.89 -18.94
N PHE A 63 -10.75 19.07 -19.95
CA PHE A 63 -10.38 17.67 -19.75
C PHE A 63 -9.13 17.53 -18.88
N GLN A 64 -8.05 18.24 -19.23
CA GLN A 64 -6.78 18.23 -18.50
C GLN A 64 -7.00 18.70 -17.07
N ARG A 65 -7.78 19.76 -16.85
CA ARG A 65 -8.09 20.28 -15.52
C ARG A 65 -8.78 19.25 -14.63
N TYR A 66 -9.86 18.62 -15.12
CA TYR A 66 -10.61 17.65 -14.31
C TYR A 66 -9.85 16.33 -14.12
N ALA A 67 -9.16 15.83 -15.15
CA ALA A 67 -8.35 14.63 -15.06
C ALA A 67 -7.16 14.83 -14.09
N LEU A 68 -6.50 15.99 -14.14
CA LEU A 68 -5.40 16.34 -13.24
C LEU A 68 -5.88 16.45 -11.78
N ALA A 69 -6.95 17.23 -11.55
CA ALA A 69 -7.49 17.44 -10.20
C ALA A 69 -8.03 16.13 -9.59
N GLY A 70 -8.79 15.35 -10.37
CA GLY A 70 -9.31 14.05 -9.96
C GLY A 70 -8.19 13.05 -9.68
N GLY A 71 -7.22 12.93 -10.59
CA GLY A 71 -6.08 12.03 -10.44
C GLY A 71 -5.24 12.34 -9.20
N LEU A 72 -4.90 13.62 -8.98
CA LEU A 72 -4.18 14.05 -7.78
C LEU A 72 -4.98 13.81 -6.49
N THR A 73 -6.29 14.01 -6.50
CA THR A 73 -7.14 13.75 -5.34
C THR A 73 -7.10 12.28 -4.96
N LEU A 74 -7.14 11.37 -5.94
CA LEU A 74 -7.01 9.93 -5.71
C LEU A 74 -5.60 9.54 -5.21
N VAL A 75 -4.55 10.13 -5.78
CA VAL A 75 -3.16 9.92 -5.31
C VAL A 75 -3.01 10.36 -3.86
N LEU A 76 -3.55 11.55 -3.50
CA LEU A 76 -3.51 12.06 -2.13
C LEU A 76 -4.32 11.18 -1.18
N ALA A 77 -5.52 10.74 -1.58
CA ALA A 77 -6.33 9.82 -0.79
C ALA A 77 -5.58 8.50 -0.53
N SER A 78 -4.91 7.95 -1.56
CA SER A 78 -4.07 6.76 -1.39
C SER A 78 -2.92 7.01 -0.43
N MET A 79 -2.25 8.16 -0.52
CA MET A 79 -1.13 8.51 0.37
C MET A 79 -1.57 8.56 1.83
N LEU A 80 -2.74 9.15 2.11
CA LEU A 80 -3.33 9.20 3.45
C LEU A 80 -3.69 7.81 3.97
N LEU A 81 -4.23 6.93 3.11
CA LEU A 81 -4.51 5.55 3.46
C LEU A 81 -3.23 4.78 3.77
N ILE A 82 -2.18 4.92 2.95
CA ILE A 82 -0.88 4.28 3.19
C ILE A 82 -0.27 4.71 4.54
N LEU A 83 -0.31 6.01 4.84
CA LEU A 83 0.18 6.57 6.12
C LEU A 83 -0.64 6.09 7.33
N GLY A 84 -1.97 6.03 7.21
CA GLY A 84 -2.86 5.58 8.29
C GLY A 84 -2.99 4.06 8.42
N GLY A 85 -2.73 3.33 7.34
CA GLY A 85 -3.00 1.92 7.15
C GLY A 85 -1.71 1.12 7.09
N SER A 86 -1.15 0.94 5.90
CA SER A 86 -0.03 0.02 5.67
C SER A 86 1.26 0.36 6.43
N LEU A 87 1.61 1.63 6.64
CA LEU A 87 2.80 1.99 7.45
C LEU A 87 2.59 1.74 8.94
N ARG A 88 1.36 1.70 9.44
CA ARG A 88 1.07 1.45 10.85
C ARG A 88 1.10 -0.04 11.15
N ILE A 89 2.31 -0.59 11.23
CA ILE A 89 2.53 -1.98 11.62
C ILE A 89 2.59 -2.08 13.15
N ARG A 90 1.69 -2.88 13.73
CA ARG A 90 1.80 -3.30 15.14
C ARG A 90 3.02 -4.20 15.30
N TRP A 91 3.78 -3.99 16.37
CA TRP A 91 4.94 -4.82 16.67
C TRP A 91 4.50 -6.27 16.88
N VAL A 92 5.24 -7.22 16.32
CA VAL A 92 4.96 -8.66 16.45
C VAL A 92 4.96 -9.09 17.93
N THR A 93 5.73 -8.39 18.77
CA THR A 93 5.78 -8.56 20.23
C THR A 93 4.49 -8.19 20.97
N GLN A 94 3.56 -7.45 20.33
CA GLN A 94 2.27 -7.08 20.92
C GLN A 94 1.23 -8.20 20.79
N PHE A 95 1.46 -9.18 19.92
CA PHE A 95 0.60 -10.35 19.82
C PHE A 95 0.91 -11.30 20.97
N ARG A 96 -0.13 -11.66 21.72
CA ARG A 96 -0.04 -12.62 22.83
C ARG A 96 -0.91 -13.82 22.49
N ALA A 97 -0.43 -15.00 22.84
CA ALA A 97 -1.26 -16.20 22.78
C ALA A 97 -2.52 -15.96 23.63
N PRO A 98 -3.72 -16.38 23.17
CA PRO A 98 -4.90 -16.39 24.01
C PRO A 98 -4.65 -17.14 25.32
N PRO A 99 -5.36 -16.81 26.42
CA PRO A 99 -5.29 -17.61 27.64
C PRO A 99 -5.61 -19.08 27.33
N GLY A 100 -4.64 -19.98 27.52
CA GLY A 100 -4.75 -21.41 27.17
C GLY A 100 -4.52 -21.76 25.69
N GLY A 101 -4.02 -20.83 24.88
CA GLY A 101 -3.71 -21.05 23.46
C GLY A 101 -2.26 -21.44 23.20
N ASP A 102 -2.06 -22.40 22.31
CA ASP A 102 -0.74 -22.88 21.87
C ASP A 102 -0.06 -21.91 20.89
N ASP A 103 1.23 -22.14 20.59
CA ASP A 103 2.04 -21.42 19.61
C ASP A 103 1.35 -21.28 18.23
N VAL A 104 0.57 -22.29 17.84
CA VAL A 104 -0.23 -22.27 16.59
C VAL A 104 -1.27 -21.14 16.61
N ALA A 105 -1.93 -20.90 17.75
CA ALA A 105 -2.95 -19.87 17.89
C ALA A 105 -2.35 -18.46 17.86
N LEU A 106 -1.12 -18.30 18.38
CA LEU A 106 -0.37 -17.04 18.25
C LEU A 106 -0.05 -16.75 16.78
N LEU A 107 0.49 -17.74 16.06
CA LEU A 107 0.85 -17.60 14.65
C LEU A 107 -0.38 -17.34 13.77
N GLU A 108 -1.51 -18.02 14.02
CA GLU A 108 -2.77 -17.80 13.30
C GLU A 108 -3.22 -16.33 13.39
N GLN A 109 -3.11 -15.70 14.57
CA GLN A 109 -3.46 -14.28 14.72
C GLN A 109 -2.55 -13.36 13.91
N ILE A 110 -1.24 -13.63 13.90
CA ILE A 110 -0.27 -12.82 13.17
C ILE A 110 -0.48 -12.98 11.66
N LEU A 111 -0.76 -14.19 11.18
CA LEU A 111 -1.07 -14.47 9.77
C LEU A 111 -2.35 -13.78 9.31
N CYS A 112 -3.41 -13.83 10.13
CA CYS A 112 -4.66 -13.12 9.82
C CYS A 112 -4.44 -11.60 9.75
N TYR A 113 -3.62 -11.05 10.66
CA TYR A 113 -3.24 -9.63 10.63
C TYR A 113 -2.42 -9.28 9.37
N ARG A 114 -1.45 -10.13 8.99
CA ARG A 114 -0.66 -10.00 7.75
C ARG A 114 -1.58 -9.93 6.54
N ASP A 115 -2.49 -10.89 6.38
CA ASP A 115 -3.35 -10.97 5.21
C ASP A 115 -4.29 -9.76 5.11
N ARG A 116 -4.83 -9.31 6.25
CA ARG A 116 -5.64 -8.09 6.29
C ARG A 116 -4.82 -6.87 5.83
N LYS A 117 -3.58 -6.74 6.28
CA LYS A 117 -2.68 -5.66 5.86
C LYS A 117 -2.31 -5.75 4.37
N THR A 118 -2.04 -6.95 3.85
CA THR A 118 -1.80 -7.16 2.42
C THR A 118 -3.01 -6.74 1.57
N ARG A 119 -4.24 -7.04 2.03
CA ARG A 119 -5.46 -6.59 1.35
C ARG A 119 -5.63 -5.07 1.37
N PHE A 120 -5.37 -4.42 2.51
CA PHE A 120 -5.38 -2.95 2.57
C PHE A 120 -4.35 -2.33 1.63
N PHE A 121 -3.12 -2.86 1.62
CA PHE A 121 -2.08 -2.43 0.70
C PHE A 121 -2.51 -2.57 -0.77
N PHE A 122 -3.22 -3.64 -1.12
CA PHE A 122 -3.72 -3.81 -2.49
C PHE A 122 -4.76 -2.73 -2.86
N ILE A 123 -5.68 -2.39 -1.95
CA ILE A 123 -6.65 -1.31 -2.16
C ILE A 123 -5.94 0.04 -2.35
N GLU A 124 -4.95 0.33 -1.50
CA GLU A 124 -4.09 1.51 -1.61
C GLU A 124 -3.39 1.56 -2.98
N LEU A 125 -2.79 0.45 -3.40
CA LEU A 125 -2.14 0.33 -4.71
C LEU A 125 -3.11 0.59 -5.87
N CYS A 126 -4.30 -0.01 -5.85
CA CYS A 126 -5.31 0.22 -6.90
C CYS A 126 -5.74 1.67 -6.98
N LEU A 127 -5.95 2.32 -5.82
CA LEU A 127 -6.33 3.73 -5.75
C LEU A 127 -5.22 4.63 -6.31
N LEU A 128 -3.96 4.36 -5.92
CA LEU A 128 -2.79 5.06 -6.42
C LEU A 128 -2.63 4.93 -7.93
N LEU A 129 -2.72 3.70 -8.46
CA LEU A 129 -2.60 3.43 -9.89
C LEU A 129 -3.71 4.12 -10.70
N THR A 130 -4.95 4.10 -10.19
CA THR A 130 -6.07 4.78 -10.84
C THR A 130 -5.83 6.29 -10.89
N GLY A 131 -5.39 6.88 -9.77
CA GLY A 131 -5.06 8.30 -9.70
C GLY A 131 -3.89 8.71 -10.59
N LEU A 132 -2.81 7.92 -10.61
CA LEU A 132 -1.65 8.13 -11.49
C LEU A 132 -2.03 8.00 -12.96
N THR A 133 -2.90 7.06 -13.32
CA THR A 133 -3.36 6.89 -14.71
C THR A 133 -4.12 8.14 -15.18
N ALA A 134 -5.05 8.65 -14.36
CA ALA A 134 -5.77 9.89 -14.67
C ALA A 134 -4.83 11.10 -14.75
N TYR A 135 -3.85 11.19 -13.85
CA TYR A 135 -2.81 12.21 -13.86
C TYR A 135 -1.97 12.17 -15.15
N VAL A 136 -1.47 11.00 -15.55
CA VAL A 136 -0.68 10.81 -16.77
C VAL A 136 -1.53 11.10 -18.02
N ALA A 137 -2.80 10.71 -18.03
CA ALA A 137 -3.71 11.04 -19.13
C ALA A 137 -3.88 12.54 -19.31
N ALA A 138 -3.94 13.32 -18.21
CA ALA A 138 -3.99 14.78 -18.27
C ALA A 138 -2.71 15.37 -18.90
N ILE A 139 -1.54 14.84 -18.53
CA ILE A 139 -0.25 15.26 -19.09
C ILE A 139 -0.17 14.93 -20.59
N ILE A 140 -0.52 13.70 -20.97
CA ILE A 140 -0.51 13.29 -22.38
C ILE A 140 -1.48 14.16 -23.19
N GLY A 141 -2.68 14.41 -22.67
CA GLY A 141 -3.65 15.32 -23.30
C GLY A 141 -3.12 16.75 -23.42
N TYR A 142 -2.36 17.24 -22.45
CA TYR A 142 -1.66 18.53 -22.54
C TYR A 142 -0.65 18.55 -23.68
N PHE A 143 0.18 17.52 -23.84
CA PHE A 143 1.18 17.48 -24.90
C PHE A 143 0.57 17.30 -26.30
N LEU A 144 -0.47 16.49 -26.43
CA LEU A 144 -1.11 16.22 -27.72
C LEU A 144 -1.95 17.39 -28.23
N PHE A 145 -2.66 18.08 -27.32
CA PHE A 145 -3.67 19.07 -27.72
C PHE A 145 -3.37 20.49 -27.22
N GLY A 146 -2.53 20.65 -26.19
CA GLY A 146 -2.24 21.94 -25.57
C GLY A 146 -1.03 22.67 -26.14
N VAL A 147 -0.20 22.02 -26.97
CA VAL A 147 0.97 22.66 -27.63
C VAL A 147 0.60 23.26 -29.00
N ILE A 148 -0.57 22.96 -29.54
CA ILE A 148 -1.00 23.36 -30.90
C ILE A 148 -1.98 24.56 -30.86
N ALA A 149 -2.21 25.19 -29.71
CA ALA A 149 -3.07 26.37 -29.55
C ALA A 149 -2.28 27.61 -29.11
#